data_AF-A0A419FIZ4-F1
#
_entry.id   AF-A0A419FIZ4-F1
#
_cell.length_a   1.000
_cell.length_b   1.000
_cell.length_c   1.000
_cell.angle_alpha   90.00
_cell.angle_beta   90.00
_cell.angle_gamma   90.00
#
_symmetry.space_group_name_H-M   'P 1'
#
loop_
_entity.id
_entity.type
_entity.pdbx_description
1 polymer ?
#
loop_
_entity_poly.entity_id
_entity_poly.type
_entity_poly.pdbx_seq_one_letter_code
_entity_poly.pdbx_strand_id
1 'polypeptide(L)'
;MPLYEYFCEPCNGVFELLRPAKDASKPQPCPQCDEDAKRIVSKQWSAFTFREGFPRRLPDDGGYWHLGHKVSQPILGFTSGVEHPEVRSTLPDYAPPTVDEIEQFEFRQEVKAEINREAGALMVNEAVESRDSFFKARLQKTRGTRKQEAAKKRAAETVQRVKRQASDGSTGS
;
A
#
# COMPACT_ATOMS: atom_id res chain seq x y z
N MET A 1 25.59 2.46 40.02
CA MET A 1 26.83 1.73 39.64
C MET A 1 26.65 1.21 38.23
N PRO A 2 27.67 1.27 37.36
CA PRO A 2 27.58 0.74 36.00
C PRO A 2 27.42 -0.79 35.98
N LEU A 3 26.74 -1.28 34.94
CA LEU A 3 26.56 -2.70 34.63
C LEU A 3 27.63 -3.12 33.64
N TYR A 4 28.28 -4.26 33.87
CA TYR A 4 29.29 -4.82 32.99
C TYR A 4 28.99 -6.27 32.65
N GLU A 5 29.39 -6.68 31.45
CA GLU A 5 29.28 -8.06 30.97
C GLU A 5 30.60 -8.81 31.19
N TYR A 6 30.51 -10.07 31.63
CA TYR A 6 31.62 -10.99 31.80
C TYR A 6 31.37 -12.28 31.02
N PHE A 7 32.43 -12.82 30.43
CA PHE A 7 32.39 -14.06 29.67
C PHE A 7 33.18 -15.15 30.37
N CYS A 8 32.53 -16.28 30.60
CA CYS A 8 33.14 -17.49 31.14
C CYS A 8 33.54 -18.40 29.97
N GLU A 9 34.85 -18.64 29.80
CA GLU A 9 35.37 -19.54 28.76
C GLU A 9 34.89 -21.00 28.96
N PRO A 10 34.92 -21.59 30.16
CA PRO A 10 34.44 -22.97 30.40
C PRO A 10 32.95 -23.19 30.10
N CYS A 11 32.07 -22.28 30.54
CA CYS A 11 30.63 -22.42 30.35
C CYS A 11 30.12 -21.83 29.02
N ASN A 12 30.99 -21.12 28.28
CA ASN A 12 30.62 -20.33 27.11
C ASN A 12 29.40 -19.42 27.36
N GLY A 13 29.33 -18.85 28.57
CA GLY A 13 28.20 -18.07 29.07
C GLY A 13 28.57 -16.60 29.29
N VAL A 14 27.61 -15.70 29.09
CA VAL A 14 27.72 -14.27 29.42
C VAL A 14 26.82 -13.97 30.61
N PHE A 15 27.32 -13.21 31.57
CA PHE A 15 26.53 -12.72 32.69
C PHE A 15 26.86 -11.25 33.00
N GLU A 16 25.92 -10.58 33.64
CA GLU A 16 26.00 -9.14 33.93
C GLU A 16 26.17 -8.89 35.43
N LEU A 17 27.02 -7.94 35.80
CA LEU A 17 27.28 -7.59 37.20
C LEU A 17 27.45 -6.07 37.39
N LEU A 18 26.80 -5.54 38.42
CA LEU A 18 26.95 -4.13 38.85
C LEU A 18 28.25 -3.95 39.63
N ARG A 19 29.17 -3.11 39.15
CA ARG A 19 30.49 -2.91 39.79
C ARG A 19 30.94 -1.45 39.78
N PRO A 20 31.78 -1.03 40.74
CA PRO A 20 32.48 0.24 40.64
C PRO A 20 33.44 0.21 39.45
N ALA A 21 33.64 1.35 38.78
CA ALA A 21 34.51 1.43 37.61
C ALA A 21 35.95 0.96 37.90
N LYS A 22 36.44 1.16 39.13
CA LYS A 22 37.77 0.71 39.59
C LYS A 22 37.94 -0.82 39.53
N ASP A 23 36.86 -1.57 39.72
CA ASP A 23 36.87 -3.02 39.80
C ASP A 23 36.30 -3.70 38.55
N ALA A 24 36.06 -2.92 37.49
CA ALA A 24 35.48 -3.41 36.24
C ALA A 24 36.40 -4.37 35.48
N SER A 25 37.72 -4.21 35.60
CA SER A 25 38.69 -5.05 34.88
C SER A 25 39.07 -6.32 35.64
N LYS A 26 38.62 -6.49 36.89
CA LYS A 26 38.96 -7.67 37.71
C LYS A 26 38.12 -8.87 37.26
N PRO A 27 38.70 -10.08 37.13
CA PRO A 27 37.94 -11.29 36.83
C PRO A 27 36.92 -11.56 37.93
N GLN A 28 35.78 -12.17 37.57
CA GLN A 28 34.70 -12.49 38.50
C GLN A 28 34.32 -13.96 38.38
N PRO A 29 33.98 -14.62 39.50
CA PRO A 29 33.56 -16.02 39.47
C PRO A 29 32.26 -16.15 38.69
N CYS A 30 32.22 -17.14 37.79
CA CYS A 30 31.02 -17.45 37.04
C CYS A 30 29.95 -18.04 37.97
N PRO A 31 28.68 -17.57 37.92
CA PRO A 31 27.61 -18.11 38.77
C PRO A 31 27.28 -19.59 38.49
N GLN A 32 27.76 -20.15 37.38
CA GLN A 32 27.47 -21.52 36.97
C GLN A 32 28.57 -22.53 37.36
N CYS A 33 29.84 -22.14 37.29
CA CYS A 33 30.98 -23.04 37.53
C CYS A 33 32.05 -22.51 38.49
N ASP A 34 31.87 -21.30 39.04
CA ASP A 34 32.79 -20.62 39.95
C ASP A 34 34.20 -20.32 39.39
N GLU A 35 34.42 -20.56 38.09
CA GLU A 35 35.67 -20.23 37.39
C GLU A 35 35.77 -18.73 37.05
N ASP A 36 37.01 -18.24 36.92
CA ASP A 36 37.30 -16.85 36.61
C ASP A 36 36.83 -16.44 35.21
N ALA A 37 35.84 -15.54 35.15
CA ALA A 37 35.32 -14.93 33.93
C ALA A 37 35.94 -13.55 33.68
N LYS A 38 36.30 -13.27 32.42
CA LYS A 38 36.90 -12.00 32.01
C LYS A 38 35.83 -11.01 31.57
N ARG A 39 36.00 -9.73 31.87
CA ARG A 39 35.12 -8.68 31.36
C ARG A 39 35.18 -8.64 29.84
N ILE A 40 34.02 -8.58 29.21
CA ILE A 40 33.88 -8.29 27.78
C ILE A 40 33.25 -6.92 27.58
N VAL A 41 33.50 -6.34 26.40
CA VAL A 41 32.69 -5.22 25.91
C VAL A 41 31.49 -5.80 25.17
N SER A 42 30.30 -5.24 25.42
CA SER A 42 29.08 -5.64 24.74
C SER A 42 29.32 -5.62 23.23
N LYS A 43 29.27 -6.80 22.59
CA LYS A 43 29.49 -6.94 21.14
C LYS A 43 28.32 -6.40 20.33
N GLN A 44 27.18 -6.16 20.98
CA GLN A 44 25.99 -5.60 20.38
C GLN A 44 26.00 -4.08 20.56
N TRP A 45 26.50 -3.37 19.55
CA TRP A 45 26.37 -1.92 19.44
C TRP A 45 24.96 -1.59 18.93
N SER A 46 24.00 -1.40 19.85
CA SER A 46 22.72 -0.77 19.50
C SER A 46 22.84 0.75 19.63
N ALA A 47 23.59 1.39 18.72
CA ALA A 47 23.49 2.85 18.61
C ALA A 47 22.16 3.20 17.95
N PHE A 48 21.48 4.15 18.57
CA PHE A 48 20.39 4.88 17.95
C PHE A 48 20.99 6.08 17.24
N THR A 49 20.90 6.12 15.91
CA THR A 49 21.11 7.38 15.18
C THR A 49 19.78 8.09 15.05
N PHE A 50 19.77 9.38 15.37
CA PHE A 50 18.62 10.24 15.08
C PHE A 50 18.80 10.80 13.68
N ARG A 51 17.93 10.40 12.75
CA ARG A 51 17.85 10.97 11.41
C ARG A 51 16.40 11.36 11.16
N GLU A 52 16.19 12.65 10.86
CA GLU A 52 14.87 13.27 10.71
C GLU A 52 13.97 13.13 11.95
N GLY A 53 14.57 13.21 13.14
CA GLY A 53 13.85 13.23 14.43
C GLY A 53 13.40 11.85 14.94
N PHE A 54 13.60 10.77 14.17
CA PHE A 54 13.25 9.41 14.61
C PHE A 54 14.50 8.60 15.01
N PRO A 55 14.46 7.88 16.14
CA PRO A 55 15.53 6.97 16.53
C PRO A 55 15.54 5.75 15.60
N ARG A 56 16.68 5.48 14.95
CA ARG A 56 16.86 4.32 14.07
C ARG A 56 17.92 3.36 14.61
N ARG A 57 17.70 2.06 14.42
CA ARG A 57 18.67 1.01 14.80
C ARG A 57 19.71 0.84 13.70
N LEU A 58 20.98 0.74 14.08
CA LEU A 58 22.07 0.34 13.17
C LEU A 58 22.05 -1.17 12.91
N PRO A 59 22.48 -1.64 11.72
CA PRO A 59 22.92 -0.87 10.56
C PRO A 59 21.75 -0.16 9.87
N ASP A 60 21.90 1.13 9.56
CA ASP A 60 20.87 1.88 8.84
C ASP A 60 21.01 1.58 7.34
N ASP A 61 20.01 0.92 6.76
CA ASP A 61 19.98 0.63 5.32
C ASP A 61 19.79 1.91 4.47
N GLY A 62 19.67 3.08 5.11
CA GLY A 62 19.54 4.38 4.45
C GLY A 62 18.17 4.65 3.82
N GLY A 63 17.25 3.69 3.86
CA GLY A 63 15.87 3.83 3.38
C GLY A 63 14.99 4.62 4.35
N TYR A 64 13.87 5.16 3.87
CA TYR A 64 12.91 5.96 4.63
C TYR A 64 11.66 5.15 4.92
N TRP A 65 10.88 5.56 5.93
CA TRP A 65 9.58 4.94 6.22
C TRP A 65 8.47 5.93 5.90
N HIS A 66 7.63 5.60 4.93
CA HIS A 66 6.48 6.41 4.54
C HIS A 66 5.24 5.53 4.51
N LEU A 67 4.16 5.97 5.17
CA LEU A 67 2.87 5.25 5.25
C LEU A 67 2.99 3.76 5.63
N GLY A 68 3.91 3.42 6.54
CA GLY A 68 4.10 2.04 6.99
C GLY A 68 4.86 1.15 6.00
N HIS A 69 5.44 1.70 4.95
CA HIS A 69 6.32 1.00 4.02
C HIS A 69 7.73 1.60 4.02
N LYS A 70 8.73 0.74 3.86
CA LYS A 70 10.12 1.17 3.67
C LYS A 70 10.34 1.53 2.20
N VAL A 71 10.81 2.75 1.95
CA VAL A 71 11.12 3.30 0.63
C VAL A 71 12.59 3.73 0.58
N SER A 72 13.14 3.93 -0.61
CA SER A 72 14.56 4.24 -0.78
C SER A 72 14.85 5.75 -0.72
N GLN A 73 13.92 6.58 -1.16
CA GLN A 73 14.04 8.03 -1.22
C GLN A 73 12.97 8.70 -0.36
N PRO A 74 13.20 9.94 0.11
CA PRO A 74 12.15 10.76 0.70
C PRO A 74 11.29 11.40 -0.41
N ILE A 75 10.13 11.94 -0.05
CA ILE A 75 9.28 12.67 -1.01
C ILE A 75 9.94 14.01 -1.36
N LEU A 76 10.59 14.07 -2.52
CA LEU A 76 11.30 15.27 -3.00
C LEU A 76 10.44 16.24 -3.81
N GLY A 77 9.19 15.88 -4.15
CA GLY A 77 8.36 16.66 -5.07
C GLY A 77 6.85 16.49 -4.87
N PHE A 78 6.06 17.13 -5.75
CA PHE A 78 4.60 17.09 -5.72
C PHE A 78 4.11 15.72 -6.21
N THR A 79 3.74 14.85 -5.28
CA THR A 79 3.09 13.57 -5.59
C THR A 79 1.58 13.75 -5.60
N SER A 80 0.88 12.97 -6.43
CA SER A 80 -0.58 12.99 -6.46
C SER A 80 -1.13 12.32 -5.20
N GLY A 81 -1.39 13.10 -4.16
CA GLY A 81 -1.97 12.63 -2.90
C GLY A 81 -0.92 12.38 -1.80
N VAL A 82 -1.27 11.56 -0.81
CA VAL A 82 -0.41 11.23 0.35
C VAL A 82 0.53 10.05 0.03
N GLU A 83 0.52 9.53 -1.20
CA GLU A 83 1.26 8.33 -1.58
C GLU A 83 2.70 8.66 -2.00
N HIS A 84 3.64 7.81 -1.59
CA HIS A 84 5.02 7.87 -2.07
C HIS A 84 5.11 7.26 -3.48
N PRO A 85 5.92 7.78 -4.42
CA PRO A 85 6.00 7.25 -5.79
C PRO A 85 6.41 5.78 -5.86
N GLU A 86 7.24 5.33 -4.90
CA GLU A 86 7.68 3.94 -4.77
C GLU A 86 6.67 3.03 -4.08
N VAL A 87 5.72 3.58 -3.33
CA VAL A 87 4.67 2.79 -2.69
C VAL A 87 3.57 2.61 -3.71
N ARG A 88 3.52 1.42 -4.34
CA ARG A 88 2.45 1.04 -5.26
C ARG A 88 1.12 1.23 -4.52
N SER A 89 0.26 2.09 -5.06
CA SER A 89 -1.05 2.33 -4.50
C SER A 89 -1.85 1.03 -4.48
N THR A 90 -2.67 0.85 -3.44
CA THR A 90 -3.55 -0.33 -3.33
C THR A 90 -4.73 -0.28 -4.30
N LEU A 91 -4.76 0.74 -5.17
CA LEU A 91 -5.76 0.82 -6.22
C LEU A 91 -5.57 -0.36 -7.17
N PRO A 92 -6.63 -1.14 -7.44
CA PRO A 92 -6.54 -2.23 -8.39
C PRO A 92 -6.09 -1.69 -9.76
N ASP A 93 -5.02 -2.27 -10.28
CA ASP A 93 -4.55 -2.02 -11.64
C ASP A 93 -5.56 -2.60 -12.63
N TYR A 94 -6.38 -1.74 -13.22
CA TYR A 94 -7.32 -2.16 -14.24
C TYR A 94 -6.62 -2.26 -15.60
N ALA A 95 -6.62 -3.43 -16.22
CA ALA A 95 -6.30 -3.53 -17.64
C ALA A 95 -7.32 -2.71 -18.46
N PRO A 96 -6.94 -2.04 -19.56
CA PRO A 96 -7.92 -1.36 -20.41
C PRO A 96 -8.97 -2.35 -20.93
N PRO A 97 -10.26 -1.97 -21.00
CA PRO A 97 -11.29 -2.83 -21.57
C PRO A 97 -11.03 -3.03 -23.07
N THR A 98 -11.27 -4.25 -23.54
CA THR A 98 -11.20 -4.65 -24.95
C THR A 98 -12.30 -3.96 -25.76
N VAL A 99 -12.17 -3.93 -27.10
CA VAL A 99 -13.16 -3.31 -27.98
C VAL A 99 -14.52 -4.03 -27.84
N ASP A 100 -14.51 -5.36 -27.86
CA ASP A 100 -15.71 -6.18 -27.74
C ASP A 100 -16.42 -5.97 -26.40
N GLU A 101 -15.68 -5.83 -25.29
CA GLU A 101 -16.26 -5.50 -23.98
C GLU A 101 -16.95 -4.12 -23.99
N ILE A 102 -16.41 -3.14 -24.72
CA ILE A 102 -17.00 -1.80 -24.86
C ILE A 102 -18.29 -1.88 -25.69
N GLU A 103 -18.29 -2.61 -26.81
CA GLU A 103 -19.47 -2.78 -27.66
C GLU A 103 -20.58 -3.55 -26.95
N GLN A 104 -20.24 -4.57 -26.15
CA GLN A 104 -21.20 -5.26 -25.29
C GLN A 104 -21.80 -4.34 -24.23
N PHE A 105 -21.02 -3.39 -23.69
CA PHE A 105 -21.52 -2.41 -22.75
C PHE A 105 -22.46 -1.41 -23.43
N GLU A 106 -22.13 -0.95 -24.64
CA GLU A 106 -23.01 -0.10 -25.46
C GLU A 106 -24.36 -0.78 -25.69
N PHE A 107 -24.34 -2.03 -26.18
CA PHE A 107 -25.54 -2.81 -26.43
C PHE A 107 -26.41 -2.97 -25.17
N ARG A 108 -25.79 -3.25 -24.01
CA ARG A 108 -26.52 -3.35 -22.75
C ARG A 108 -27.18 -2.05 -22.33
N GLN A 109 -26.54 -0.90 -22.56
CA GLN A 109 -27.15 0.40 -22.24
C GLN A 109 -28.37 0.68 -23.13
N GLU A 110 -28.33 0.31 -24.41
CA GLU A 110 -29.45 0.46 -25.33
C GLU A 110 -30.63 -0.44 -24.94
N VAL A 111 -30.37 -1.73 -24.69
CA VAL A 111 -31.39 -2.67 -24.22
C VAL A 111 -31.99 -2.21 -22.90
N LYS A 112 -31.17 -1.75 -21.94
CA LYS A 112 -31.66 -1.19 -20.66
C LYS A 112 -32.55 0.03 -20.89
N ALA A 113 -32.20 0.91 -21.82
CA ALA A 113 -33.00 2.08 -22.16
C ALA A 113 -34.34 1.73 -22.82
N GLU A 114 -34.38 0.66 -23.62
CA GLU A 114 -35.60 0.15 -24.22
C GLU A 114 -36.51 -0.51 -23.19
N ILE A 115 -35.97 -1.42 -22.37
CA ILE A 115 -36.71 -2.03 -21.26
C ILE A 115 -37.27 -0.96 -20.31
N ASN A 116 -36.49 0.07 -19.98
CA ASN A 116 -36.94 1.16 -19.12
C ASN A 116 -38.09 1.97 -19.74
N ARG A 117 -38.14 2.10 -21.08
CA ARG A 117 -39.23 2.77 -21.80
C ARG A 117 -40.50 1.91 -21.84
N GLU A 118 -40.37 0.61 -22.08
CA GLU A 118 -41.51 -0.30 -22.26
C GLU A 118 -42.13 -0.74 -20.93
N ALA A 119 -41.30 -1.14 -19.96
CA ALA A 119 -41.75 -1.77 -18.73
C ALA A 119 -41.90 -0.80 -17.55
N GLY A 120 -41.57 0.48 -17.72
CA GLY A 120 -41.61 1.50 -16.67
C GLY A 120 -40.71 1.13 -15.47
N ALA A 121 -39.40 1.35 -15.57
CA ALA A 121 -38.39 1.29 -14.50
C ALA A 121 -38.43 0.09 -13.51
N LEU A 122 -39.11 -1.01 -13.81
CA LEU A 122 -39.47 -2.02 -12.79
C LEU A 122 -38.59 -3.27 -12.74
N MET A 123 -37.60 -3.45 -13.61
CA MET A 123 -36.70 -4.60 -13.50
C MET A 123 -35.27 -4.24 -13.85
N VAL A 124 -34.49 -3.90 -12.82
CA VAL A 124 -33.03 -3.89 -12.95
C VAL A 124 -32.43 -4.92 -12.01
N ASN A 125 -31.79 -5.93 -12.59
CA ASN A 125 -31.00 -6.89 -11.83
C ASN A 125 -29.80 -6.17 -11.20
N GLU A 126 -29.70 -6.19 -9.87
CA GLU A 126 -28.61 -5.56 -9.10
C GLU A 126 -27.21 -6.07 -9.54
N ALA A 127 -27.12 -7.35 -9.91
CA ALA A 127 -25.91 -7.95 -10.48
C ALA A 127 -25.50 -7.32 -11.83
N VAL A 128 -26.45 -6.83 -12.63
CA VAL A 128 -26.17 -6.16 -13.90
C VAL A 128 -25.69 -4.73 -13.66
N GLU A 129 -26.26 -4.03 -12.68
CA GLU A 129 -25.84 -2.66 -12.33
C GLU A 129 -24.45 -2.61 -11.71
N SER A 130 -24.13 -3.55 -10.81
CA SER A 130 -22.80 -3.66 -10.22
C SER A 130 -21.73 -3.99 -11.27
N ARG A 131 -22.05 -4.83 -12.27
CA ARG A 131 -21.15 -5.11 -13.39
C ARG A 131 -20.92 -3.88 -14.27
N ASP A 132 -21.97 -3.11 -14.55
CA ASP A 132 -21.88 -1.90 -15.37
C ASP A 132 -21.18 -0.74 -14.65
N SER A 133 -21.35 -0.61 -13.33
CA SER A 133 -20.64 0.40 -12.52
C SER A 133 -19.14 0.10 -12.44
N PHE A 134 -18.77 -1.18 -12.25
CA PHE A 134 -17.39 -1.63 -12.33
C PHE A 134 -16.77 -1.34 -13.71
N PHE A 135 -17.52 -1.65 -14.79
CA PHE A 135 -17.05 -1.39 -16.15
C PHE A 135 -16.84 0.11 -16.43
N LYS A 136 -17.76 0.97 -15.95
CA LYS A 136 -17.63 2.43 -16.04
C LYS A 136 -16.39 2.94 -15.30
N ALA A 137 -16.10 2.44 -14.10
CA ALA A 137 -14.90 2.82 -13.35
C ALA A 137 -13.61 2.42 -14.10
N ARG A 138 -13.58 1.22 -14.68
CA ARG A 138 -12.47 0.72 -15.52
C ARG A 138 -12.29 1.55 -16.79
N LEU A 139 -13.38 1.96 -17.43
CA LEU A 139 -13.39 2.86 -18.59
C LEU A 139 -12.74 4.23 -18.29
N GLN A 140 -13.06 4.82 -17.14
CA GLN A 140 -12.57 6.14 -16.73
C GLN A 140 -11.09 6.15 -16.32
N LYS A 141 -10.63 5.10 -15.64
CA LYS A 141 -9.26 5.04 -15.11
C LYS A 141 -8.19 4.64 -16.14
N THR A 142 -8.58 3.95 -17.21
CA THR A 142 -7.64 3.40 -18.19
C THR A 142 -7.53 4.28 -19.43
N ARG A 143 -6.31 4.50 -19.94
CA ARG A 143 -6.10 4.94 -21.32
C ARG A 143 -5.93 3.72 -22.22
N GLY A 144 -6.56 3.75 -23.39
CA GLY A 144 -6.55 2.64 -24.35
C GLY A 144 -5.77 2.99 -25.61
N THR A 145 -5.68 2.02 -26.51
CA THR A 145 -5.27 2.23 -27.90
C THR A 145 -6.26 3.14 -28.63
N ARG A 146 -5.86 3.71 -29.78
CA ARG A 146 -6.73 4.56 -30.61
C ARG A 146 -8.09 3.92 -30.95
N LYS A 147 -8.12 2.61 -31.19
CA LYS A 147 -9.37 1.85 -31.44
C LYS A 147 -10.25 1.77 -30.20
N GLN A 148 -9.66 1.48 -29.04
CA GLN A 148 -10.38 1.47 -27.76
C GLN A 148 -10.92 2.88 -27.45
N GLU A 149 -10.12 3.94 -27.62
CA GLU A 149 -10.58 5.31 -27.37
C GLU A 149 -11.73 5.74 -28.30
N ALA A 150 -11.69 5.35 -29.58
CA ALA A 150 -12.80 5.59 -30.50
C ALA A 150 -14.08 4.86 -30.02
N ALA A 151 -13.96 3.61 -29.58
CA ALA A 151 -15.08 2.86 -28.98
C ALA A 151 -15.58 3.51 -27.69
N LYS A 152 -14.69 3.96 -26.78
CA LYS A 152 -15.08 4.69 -25.57
C LYS A 152 -15.89 5.96 -25.89
N LYS A 153 -15.49 6.69 -26.94
CA LYS A 153 -16.19 7.89 -27.39
C LYS A 153 -17.60 7.56 -27.88
N ARG A 154 -17.75 6.53 -28.72
CA ARG A 154 -19.06 6.03 -29.16
C ARG A 154 -19.94 5.65 -27.97
N ALA A 155 -19.40 4.91 -26.99
CA ALA A 155 -20.14 4.52 -25.79
C ALA A 155 -20.61 5.71 -24.97
N ALA A 156 -19.76 6.74 -24.82
CA ALA A 156 -20.12 7.97 -24.13
C ALA A 156 -21.24 8.73 -24.86
N GLU A 157 -21.20 8.79 -26.20
CA GLU A 157 -22.23 9.39 -27.03
C GLU A 157 -23.57 8.65 -26.90
N THR A 158 -23.57 7.31 -26.89
CA THR A 158 -24.77 6.49 -26.67
C THR A 158 -25.41 6.76 -25.32
N VAL A 159 -24.60 6.82 -24.25
CA VAL A 159 -25.09 7.16 -22.90
C VAL A 159 -25.69 8.56 -22.86
N GLN A 160 -25.06 9.55 -23.52
CA GLN A 160 -25.61 10.89 -23.61
C GLN A 160 -26.94 10.93 -24.38
N ARG A 161 -27.04 10.19 -25.48
CA ARG A 161 -28.26 10.06 -26.29
C ARG A 161 -29.42 9.48 -25.47
N VAL A 162 -29.17 8.37 -24.77
CA VAL A 162 -30.16 7.75 -23.86
C VAL A 162 -30.61 8.74 -22.78
N LYS A 163 -29.67 9.46 -22.17
CA LYS A 163 -29.99 10.45 -21.12
C LYS A 163 -30.88 11.58 -21.63
N ARG A 164 -30.62 12.09 -22.85
CA ARG A 164 -31.45 13.13 -23.50
C ARG A 164 -32.86 12.61 -23.82
N GLN A 165 -32.95 11.40 -24.38
CA GLN A 165 -34.25 10.78 -24.67
C GLN A 165 -35.10 10.58 -23.40
N ALA A 166 -34.46 10.23 -22.28
CA ALA A 166 -35.14 10.10 -20.99
C ALA A 166 -35.63 11.46 -20.42
N SER A 167 -34.89 12.56 -20.63
CA SER A 167 -35.32 13.88 -20.16
C SER A 167 -36.52 14.40 -20.95
N ASP A 168 -36.51 14.21 -22.28
CA ASP A 168 -37.57 14.72 -23.17
C ASP A 168 -38.91 14.00 -22.95
N GLY A 169 -38.88 12.74 -22.49
CA GLY A 169 -40.08 11.96 -22.14
C GLY A 169 -40.76 12.37 -20.83
N SER A 170 -40.09 13.15 -19.96
CA SER A 170 -40.63 13.56 -18.65
C SER A 170 -41.40 14.89 -18.63
N THR A 171 -41.24 15.71 -19.68
CA THR A 171 -41.89 17.03 -19.80
C THR A 171 -43.26 17.01 -20.49
N GLY A 172 -43.79 15.83 -20.80
CA GLY A 172 -45.04 15.63 -21.55
C GLY A 172 -46.18 14.97 -20.77
N SER A 173 -46.25 15.14 -19.44
CA SER A 173 -47.36 14.65 -18.61
C SER A 173 -47.92 15.76 -17.75
#